data_AF-A0AB37HKN6-F1
#
_entry.id   AF-A0AB37HKN6-F1
#
_cell.length_a   1.000
_cell.length_b   1.000
_cell.length_c   1.000
_cell.angle_alpha   90.00
_cell.angle_beta   90.00
_cell.angle_gamma   90.00
#
_symmetry.space_group_name_H-M   'P 1'
#
loop_
_entity.id
_entity.type
_entity.pdbx_description
1 polymer ?
#
loop_
_entity_poly.entity_id
_entity_poly.type
_entity_poly.pdbx_seq_one_letter_code
_entity_poly.pdbx_strand_id
1 'polypeptide(L)'
;MNIYILNGFTEYSKCYELSSFGDAFLHFQDAKDEAEKKINHILQEFDVDKESEMEVTEDEESFFVSIFSEGNIRLEISIFKKELPVT
;
A
#
# COMPACT_ATOMS: atom_id res chain seq x y z
N MET A 1 21.27 7.54 6.83
CA MET A 1 20.78 7.07 5.50
C MET A 1 19.28 6.90 5.61
N ASN A 2 18.50 7.36 4.63
CA ASN A 2 17.04 7.20 4.64
C ASN A 2 16.67 5.92 3.90
N ILE A 3 15.75 5.15 4.46
CA ILE A 3 15.07 4.06 3.78
C ILE A 3 13.57 4.33 3.79
N TYR A 4 12.91 4.05 2.66
CA TYR A 4 11.47 4.14 2.51
C TYR A 4 10.92 2.73 2.57
N ILE A 5 9.99 2.48 3.46
CA ILE A 5 9.39 1.17 3.64
C ILE A 5 7.97 1.24 3.10
N LEU A 6 7.74 0.51 2.03
CA LEU A 6 6.42 0.23 1.49
C LEU A 6 5.83 -0.90 2.33
N ASN A 7 4.71 -0.66 2.99
CA ASN A 7 3.97 -1.64 3.75
C ASN A 7 2.53 -1.67 3.23
N GLY A 8 1.90 -2.83 3.24
CA GLY A 8 0.50 -2.92 2.90
C GLY A 8 -0.16 -4.16 3.46
N PHE A 9 -1.48 -4.09 3.54
CA PHE A 9 -2.34 -5.22 3.84
C PHE A 9 -3.46 -5.35 2.82
N THR A 10 -3.83 -6.59 2.51
CA THR A 10 -4.95 -6.88 1.62
C THR A 10 -5.76 -8.05 2.16
N GLU A 11 -7.08 -7.93 2.06
CA GLU A 11 -8.03 -8.98 2.41
C GLU A 11 -8.18 -9.97 1.26
N TYR A 12 -7.82 -11.24 1.45
CA TYR A 12 -7.99 -12.26 0.40
C TYR A 12 -9.39 -12.88 0.38
N SER A 13 -9.96 -12.97 -0.84
CA SER A 13 -11.33 -13.39 -1.14
C SER A 13 -11.67 -14.86 -0.82
N LYS A 14 -10.71 -15.67 -0.36
CA LYS A 14 -10.98 -17.10 -0.07
C LYS A 14 -11.42 -17.39 1.36
N CYS A 15 -11.13 -16.52 2.34
CA CYS A 15 -11.54 -16.69 3.74
C CYS A 15 -11.15 -15.47 4.61
N TYR A 16 -11.42 -14.21 4.21
CA TYR A 16 -11.15 -13.01 5.03
C TYR A 16 -9.76 -12.98 5.71
N GLU A 17 -8.74 -13.55 5.07
CA GLU A 17 -7.39 -13.62 5.63
C GLU A 17 -6.65 -12.36 5.20
N LEU A 18 -6.19 -11.59 6.19
CA LEU A 18 -5.33 -10.43 5.94
C LEU A 18 -3.92 -10.93 5.68
N SER A 19 -3.39 -10.63 4.49
CA SER A 19 -1.96 -10.75 4.23
C SER A 19 -1.28 -9.41 4.41
N SER A 20 -0.04 -9.43 4.90
CA SER A 20 0.83 -8.26 4.97
C SER A 20 2.04 -8.44 4.08
N PHE A 21 2.49 -7.38 3.43
CA PHE A 21 3.76 -7.36 2.70
C PHE A 21 4.56 -6.09 3.05
N GLY A 22 5.88 -6.18 2.93
CA GLY A 22 6.78 -5.07 3.21
C GLY A 22 8.05 -5.10 2.36
N ASP A 23 8.34 -4.00 1.67
CA ASP A 23 9.51 -3.82 0.82
C ASP A 23 10.27 -2.53 1.23
N ALA A 24 11.60 -2.55 1.17
CA ALA A 24 12.44 -1.41 1.56
C ALA A 24 13.20 -0.85 0.35
N PHE A 25 13.22 0.47 0.25
CA PHE A 25 13.77 1.21 -0.89
C PHE A 25 14.70 2.33 -0.40
N LEU A 26 15.70 2.66 -1.22
CA LEU A 26 16.58 3.81 -0.95
C LEU A 26 15.98 5.14 -1.45
N HIS A 27 15.06 5.08 -2.41
CA HIS A 27 14.42 6.23 -3.02
C HIS A 27 12.89 6.13 -2.87
N PHE A 28 12.24 7.24 -2.54
CA PHE A 28 10.78 7.32 -2.39
C PHE A 28 10.08 6.97 -3.71
N GLN A 29 10.60 7.46 -4.84
CA GLN A 29 10.02 7.19 -6.15
C GLN A 29 9.96 5.70 -6.47
N ASP A 30 11.02 4.95 -6.14
CA ASP A 30 11.04 3.49 -6.36
C ASP A 30 9.98 2.78 -5.50
N ALA A 31 9.81 3.22 -4.25
CA ALA A 31 8.78 2.70 -3.37
C ALA A 31 7.37 3.03 -3.89
N LYS A 32 7.16 4.22 -4.43
CA LYS A 32 5.89 4.66 -5.02
C LYS A 32 5.55 3.87 -6.29
N ASP A 33 6.52 3.71 -7.20
CA ASP A 33 6.34 2.95 -8.43
C ASP A 33 5.97 1.48 -8.13
N GLU A 34 6.56 0.90 -7.08
CA GLU A 34 6.20 -0.43 -6.61
C GLU A 34 4.80 -0.46 -5.98
N ALA A 35 4.44 0.55 -5.19
CA ALA A 35 3.11 0.67 -4.61
C ALA A 35 2.02 0.69 -5.70
N GLU A 36 2.20 1.52 -6.73
CA GLU A 36 1.26 1.63 -7.86
C GLU A 36 1.12 0.30 -8.62
N LYS A 37 2.21 -0.44 -8.82
CA LYS A 37 2.15 -1.78 -9.44
C LYS A 37 1.35 -2.76 -8.58
N LYS A 38 1.59 -2.79 -7.26
CA LYS A 38 0.86 -3.67 -6.35
C LYS A 38 -0.62 -3.32 -6.29
N ILE A 39 -0.98 -2.03 -6.24
CA ILE A 39 -2.37 -1.58 -6.29
C ILE A 39 -3.04 -2.09 -7.56
N ASN A 40 -2.44 -1.83 -8.72
CA ASN A 40 -3.01 -2.26 -10.00
C ASN A 40 -3.17 -3.79 -10.09
N HIS A 41 -2.21 -4.54 -9.57
CA HIS A 41 -2.30 -6.00 -9.53
C HIS A 41 -3.45 -6.47 -8.62
N ILE A 42 -3.56 -5.91 -7.41
CA ILE A 42 -4.63 -6.20 -6.46
C ILE A 42 -5.98 -5.81 -7.07
N LEU A 43 -6.13 -4.63 -7.64
CA LEU A 43 -7.36 -4.20 -8.33
C LEU A 43 -7.78 -5.12 -9.50
N GLN A 44 -6.83 -5.85 -10.11
CA GLN A 44 -7.13 -6.83 -11.15
C GLN A 44 -7.48 -8.21 -10.59
N GLU A 45 -6.89 -8.61 -9.46
CA GLU A 45 -7.16 -9.89 -8.80
C GLU A 45 -8.45 -9.86 -7.97
N PHE A 46 -8.73 -8.72 -7.33
CA PHE A 46 -9.92 -8.47 -6.56
C PHE A 46 -10.94 -7.81 -7.47
N ASP A 47 -12.12 -8.42 -7.60
CA ASP A 47 -13.27 -7.77 -8.23
C ASP A 47 -13.72 -6.64 -7.29
N VAL A 48 -13.01 -5.52 -7.35
CA VAL A 48 -13.27 -4.36 -6.50
C VAL A 48 -14.62 -3.81 -6.95
N ASP A 49 -15.65 -4.14 -6.18
CA ASP A 49 -17.04 -3.84 -6.46
C ASP A 49 -17.23 -2.36 -6.78
N LYS A 50 -18.27 -2.04 -7.57
CA LYS A 50 -18.63 -0.66 -7.95
C LYS A 50 -18.88 0.28 -6.77
N GLU A 51 -19.13 -0.27 -5.58
CA GLU A 51 -19.37 0.47 -4.35
C GLU A 51 -18.10 0.74 -3.54
N SER A 52 -16.93 0.36 -4.06
CA SER A 52 -15.68 0.56 -3.36
C SER A 52 -15.25 2.03 -3.41
N GLU A 53 -14.83 2.56 -2.26
CA GLU A 53 -14.29 3.90 -2.12
C GLU A 53 -12.77 3.82 -2.05
N MET A 54 -12.08 4.60 -2.87
CA MET A 54 -10.62 4.69 -2.89
C MET A 54 -10.19 6.06 -2.38
N GLU A 55 -9.40 6.07 -1.31
CA GLU A 55 -8.77 7.26 -0.76
C GLU A 55 -7.27 7.22 -1.03
N VAL A 56 -6.74 8.31 -1.62
CA VAL A 56 -5.31 8.46 -1.91
C VAL A 56 -4.82 9.76 -1.28
N THR A 57 -3.79 9.66 -0.45
CA THR A 57 -3.09 10.79 0.15
C THR A 57 -1.62 10.74 -0.25
N GLU A 58 -1.10 11.81 -0.82
CA GLU A 58 0.29 11.90 -1.30
C GLU A 58 0.90 13.27 -0.97
N ASP A 59 2.16 13.25 -0.51
CA ASP A 59 3.03 14.43 -0.43
C ASP A 59 4.46 14.09 -0.93
N GLU A 60 5.43 15.00 -0.73
CA GLU A 60 6.81 14.83 -1.21
C GLU A 60 7.54 13.60 -0.63
N GLU A 61 7.13 13.10 0.54
CA GLU A 61 7.80 12.00 1.24
C GLU A 61 6.85 10.92 1.76
N SER A 62 5.53 11.04 1.51
CA SER A 62 4.52 10.08 1.95
C SER A 62 3.53 9.73 0.84
N PHE A 63 3.11 8.47 0.84
CA PHE A 63 2.10 7.92 -0.06
C PHE A 63 1.23 6.95 0.73
N PHE A 64 -0.08 7.16 0.70
CA PHE A 64 -1.05 6.35 1.40
C PHE A 64 -2.24 6.08 0.49
N VAL A 65 -2.66 4.82 0.41
CA VAL A 65 -3.84 4.38 -0.34
C VAL A 65 -4.66 3.48 0.53
N SER A 66 -5.96 3.76 0.62
CA SER A 66 -6.95 2.89 1.25
C SER A 66 -8.09 2.61 0.28
N ILE A 67 -8.54 1.36 0.24
CA ILE A 67 -9.73 0.94 -0.50
C ILE A 67 -10.69 0.31 0.48
N PHE A 68 -11.90 0.85 0.54
CA PHE A 68 -12.97 0.39 1.41
C PHE A 68 -14.14 -0.17 0.58
N SER A 69 -14.83 -1.18 1.10
CA SER A 69 -16.09 -1.67 0.55
C SER A 69 -17.01 -2.06 1.70
N GLU A 70 -18.23 -1.55 1.69
CA GLU A 70 -19.22 -1.72 2.78
C GLU A 70 -18.69 -1.32 4.17
N GLY A 71 -17.78 -0.33 4.23
CA GLY A 71 -17.15 0.12 5.48
C GLY A 71 -16.01 -0.78 5.99
N ASN A 72 -15.60 -1.80 5.25
CA ASN A 72 -14.46 -2.66 5.57
C ASN A 72 -13.26 -2.31 4.70
N ILE A 73 -12.06 -2.35 5.27
CA ILE A 73 -10.82 -2.10 4.53
C ILE A 73 -10.46 -3.34 3.71
N ARG A 74 -10.38 -3.18 2.39
CA ARG A 74 -9.96 -4.23 1.45
C ARG A 74 -8.47 -4.18 1.15
N LEU A 75 -7.93 -2.96 1.08
CA LEU A 75 -6.54 -2.69 0.80
C LEU A 75 -6.11 -1.45 1.59
N GLU A 76 -4.94 -1.53 2.21
CA GLU A 76 -4.22 -0.35 2.66
C GLU A 76 -2.76 -0.49 2.26
N ILE A 77 -2.19 0.58 1.72
CA ILE A 77 -0.79 0.67 1.37
C ILE A 77 -0.24 1.99 1.89
N SER A 78 0.94 1.95 2.48
CA SER A 78 1.63 3.11 3.03
C SER A 78 3.13 3.06 2.73
N ILE A 79 3.73 4.22 2.46
CA ILE A 79 5.18 4.39 2.44
C ILE A 79 5.56 5.22 3.67
N PHE A 80 6.40 4.66 4.54
CA PHE A 80 6.96 5.39 5.67
C PHE A 80 8.49 5.52 5.57
N LYS A 81 8.98 6.71 5.91
CA LYS A 81 10.40 7.04 5.92
C LYS A 81 11.01 6.63 7.26
N LYS A 82 12.11 5.87 7.21
CA LYS A 82 12.90 5.47 8.37
C LYS A 82 14.34 5.95 8.22
N GLU A 83 14.78 6.73 9.20
CA GLU A 83 16.17 7.16 9.29
C GLU A 83 16.99 6.06 9.96
N LEU A 84 18.07 5.62 9.30
CA LEU A 84 19.02 4.68 9.88
C LEU A 84 20.13 5.45 10.61
N PRO A 85 20.49 5.04 11.85
CA PRO A 85 21.59 5.64 12.57
C PRO A 85 22.88 5.46 11.79
N VAL A 86 23.69 6.51 11.71
CA VAL A 86 25.03 6.46 11.13
C VAL A 86 25.96 5.92 12.22
N THR A 87 26.39 4.66 12.09
CA THR A 87 27.43 4.06 12.93
C THR A 87 28.82 4.35 12.39
#